data_AF-A0A9X1YNZ7-F1
#
_entry.id   AF-A0A9X1YNZ7-F1
#
_cell.length_a   1.000
_cell.length_b   1.000
_cell.length_c   1.000
_cell.angle_alpha   90.00
_cell.angle_beta   90.00
_cell.angle_gamma   90.00
#
_symmetry.space_group_name_H-M   'P 1'
#
loop_
_entity.id
_entity.type
_entity.pdbx_description
1 polymer ?
#
loop_
_entity_poly.entity_id
_entity_poly.type
_entity_poly.pdbx_seq_one_letter_code
_entity_poly.pdbx_strand_id
1 'polypeptide(L)'
;MTRTLPDHPMHWDNGEEPEPAPTPPGDPWTALRRHTPARISLGRSGTSLPTAEVLRFAAAHALARDAVQLPLDVPTLIADLRAQGLDAAVVASRAGSRVEYLTRPDLGRQLAPASRDALAGDAGGGLCIVVGDGLSAVAAQTHAAALVAALRGVGIEASRLVVATQARVALGDEIGERLGASLVLVLLGERPGLSSPDSLGAYLTWAPKVGCIDSQRNCVSNIRPQGLPLAEAAARIAWLVRESQRRRLTGIELKDDSEMPAVGGYPTPEPPLI
;
A
#
# COMPACT_ATOMS: atom_id res chain seq x y z
N MET A 1 -46.35 40.76 10.48
CA MET A 1 -45.80 42.11 10.78
C MET A 1 -44.48 42.26 10.04
N THR A 2 -44.55 42.76 8.82
CA THR A 2 -43.43 43.05 7.93
C THR A 2 -42.76 44.34 8.41
N ARG A 3 -41.48 44.29 8.77
CA ARG A 3 -40.68 45.47 9.10
C ARG A 3 -39.86 45.85 7.87
N THR A 4 -40.25 46.94 7.23
CA THR A 4 -39.48 47.63 6.19
C THR A 4 -38.33 48.39 6.85
N LEU A 5 -37.11 48.23 6.34
CA LEU A 5 -35.96 49.05 6.73
C LEU A 5 -35.95 50.35 5.90
N PRO A 6 -35.54 51.50 6.47
CA PRO A 6 -35.48 52.76 5.74
C PRO A 6 -34.26 52.85 4.82
N ASP A 7 -34.47 53.42 3.63
CA ASP A 7 -33.42 53.78 2.66
C ASP A 7 -32.53 54.90 3.23
N HIS A 8 -31.25 54.59 3.41
CA HIS A 8 -30.21 55.61 3.57
C HIS A 8 -29.24 55.51 2.38
N PRO A 9 -29.03 56.59 1.61
CA PRO A 9 -28.00 56.60 0.59
C PRO A 9 -26.62 56.63 1.28
N MET A 10 -25.89 55.51 1.20
CA MET A 10 -24.47 55.44 1.56
C MET A 10 -23.65 56.17 0.50
N HIS A 11 -23.21 57.39 0.81
CA HIS A 11 -22.10 58.01 0.11
C HIS A 11 -20.81 57.27 0.50
N TRP A 12 -20.21 56.56 -0.46
CA TRP A 12 -18.87 55.99 -0.31
C TRP A 12 -17.84 57.09 -0.54
N ASP A 13 -17.11 57.43 0.52
CA ASP A 13 -15.93 58.29 0.45
C ASP A 13 -14.81 57.52 -0.26
N ASN A 14 -14.30 58.04 -1.38
CA ASN A 14 -13.18 57.45 -2.12
C ASN A 14 -11.84 57.81 -1.45
N GLY A 15 -11.75 57.56 -0.14
CA GLY A 15 -10.49 57.59 0.59
C GLY A 15 -9.52 56.59 -0.03
N GLU A 16 -8.28 57.03 -0.26
CA GLU A 16 -7.18 56.27 -0.88
C GLU A 16 -7.22 54.78 -0.50
N GLU A 17 -7.19 53.92 -1.52
CA GLU A 17 -7.04 52.47 -1.30
C GLU A 17 -5.80 52.24 -0.44
N PRO A 18 -5.91 51.55 0.71
CA PRO A 18 -4.74 51.25 1.52
C PRO A 18 -3.74 50.47 0.65
N GLU A 19 -2.48 50.92 0.64
CA GLU A 19 -1.41 50.26 -0.11
C GLU A 19 -1.49 48.74 0.12
N PRO A 20 -1.41 47.93 -0.95
CA PRO A 20 -1.40 46.48 -0.79
C PRO A 20 -0.25 46.12 0.13
N ALA A 21 -0.59 45.44 1.24
CA ALA A 21 0.40 45.01 2.21
C ALA A 21 1.56 44.31 1.49
N PRO A 22 2.82 44.64 1.83
CA PRO A 22 3.98 44.09 1.15
C PRO A 22 3.85 42.56 1.16
N THR A 23 3.84 41.98 -0.04
CA THR A 23 3.80 40.54 -0.21
C THR A 23 5.02 40.00 0.54
N PRO A 24 4.85 39.14 1.57
CA PRO A 24 5.99 38.65 2.31
C PRO A 24 6.97 38.01 1.32
N PRO A 25 8.29 38.24 1.47
CA PRO A 25 9.29 37.55 0.65
C PRO A 25 8.95 36.06 0.66
N GLY A 26 8.94 35.43 -0.52
CA GLY A 26 8.69 34.00 -0.61
C GLY A 26 9.58 33.27 0.39
N ASP A 27 8.98 32.43 1.23
CA ASP A 27 9.70 31.70 2.27
C ASP A 27 10.95 31.07 1.64
N PRO A 28 12.18 31.41 2.08
CA PRO A 28 13.42 30.92 1.45
C PRO A 28 13.50 29.39 1.47
N TRP A 29 12.75 28.75 2.38
CA TRP A 29 12.64 27.31 2.48
C TRP A 29 11.69 26.70 1.45
N THR A 30 10.88 27.48 0.73
CA THR A 30 9.94 27.01 -0.29
C THR A 30 10.62 26.09 -1.31
N ALA A 31 11.86 26.41 -1.67
CA ALA A 31 12.66 25.61 -2.58
C ALA A 31 12.86 24.17 -2.08
N LEU A 32 12.90 23.93 -0.78
CA LEU A 32 13.06 22.59 -0.18
C LEU A 32 11.85 21.68 -0.42
N ARG A 33 10.65 22.24 -0.67
CA ARG A 33 9.44 21.46 -0.91
C ARG A 33 9.55 20.50 -2.10
N ARG A 34 10.45 20.78 -3.06
CA ARG A 34 10.70 19.87 -4.20
C ARG A 34 11.37 18.56 -3.79
N HIS A 35 12.03 18.52 -2.63
CA HIS A 35 12.81 17.38 -2.15
C HIS A 35 12.02 16.47 -1.21
N THR A 36 10.81 16.85 -0.82
CA THR A 36 10.00 16.04 0.08
C THR A 36 8.50 16.29 -0.12
N PRO A 37 7.67 15.23 -0.11
CA PRO A 37 6.22 15.39 -0.08
C PRO A 37 5.72 15.87 1.31
N ALA A 38 6.59 15.93 2.32
CA ALA A 38 6.23 16.46 3.63
C ALA A 38 5.78 17.92 3.53
N ARG A 39 4.80 18.28 4.35
CA ARG A 39 4.21 19.63 4.36
C ARG A 39 5.11 20.60 5.12
N ILE A 40 6.24 20.96 4.51
CA ILE A 40 7.21 21.95 5.03
C ILE A 40 7.04 23.31 4.36
N SER A 41 7.60 24.36 4.96
CA SER A 41 7.61 25.72 4.39
C SER A 41 6.21 26.25 4.08
N LEU A 42 5.30 26.04 5.03
CA LEU A 42 3.87 26.36 4.92
C LEU A 42 3.54 27.80 5.31
N GLY A 43 4.52 28.57 5.80
CA GLY A 43 4.28 29.84 6.46
C GLY A 43 3.58 29.70 7.82
N ARG A 44 3.17 30.84 8.38
CA ARG A 44 2.48 30.92 9.68
C ARG A 44 1.58 32.14 9.77
N SER A 45 0.53 32.03 10.57
CA SER A 45 -0.30 33.14 11.04
C SER A 45 -0.14 33.22 12.57
N GLY A 46 0.74 34.10 13.05
CA GLY A 46 1.16 34.11 14.46
C GLY A 46 1.92 32.83 14.82
N THR A 47 1.36 32.05 15.74
CA THR A 47 1.83 30.71 16.17
C THR A 47 1.06 29.56 15.50
N SER A 48 0.14 29.87 14.58
CA SER A 48 -0.75 28.91 13.92
C SER A 48 -0.43 28.73 12.43
N LEU A 49 -1.00 27.69 11.81
CA LEU A 49 -0.97 27.49 10.36
C LEU A 49 -1.81 28.56 9.65
N PRO A 50 -1.43 28.97 8.43
CA PRO A 50 -2.31 29.76 7.58
C PRO A 50 -3.61 29.03 7.28
N THR A 51 -4.72 29.76 7.16
CA THR A 51 -6.05 29.17 6.89
C THR A 51 -6.06 28.26 5.67
N ALA A 52 -5.38 28.64 4.59
CA ALA A 52 -5.27 27.81 3.38
C ALA A 52 -4.67 26.43 3.67
N GLU A 53 -3.69 26.35 4.55
CA GLU A 53 -3.03 25.09 4.92
C GLU A 53 -3.89 24.22 5.84
N VAL A 54 -4.68 24.85 6.71
CA VAL A 54 -5.72 24.17 7.51
C VAL A 54 -6.78 23.55 6.58
N LEU A 55 -7.27 24.31 5.60
CA LEU A 55 -8.26 23.82 4.62
C LEU A 55 -7.69 22.68 3.77
N ARG A 56 -6.45 22.83 3.27
CA ARG A 56 -5.77 21.78 2.50
C ARG A 56 -5.54 20.51 3.33
N PHE A 57 -5.29 20.64 4.63
CA PHE A 57 -5.22 19.50 5.53
C PHE A 57 -6.59 18.83 5.70
N ALA A 58 -7.64 19.60 5.96
CA ALA A 58 -8.99 19.08 6.12
C ALA A 58 -9.47 18.32 4.86
N ALA A 59 -9.24 18.87 3.67
CA ALA A 59 -9.57 18.22 2.40
C ALA A 59 -8.82 16.89 2.22
N ALA A 60 -7.51 16.89 2.47
CA ALA A 60 -6.71 15.67 2.39
C ALA A 60 -7.14 14.61 3.41
N HIS A 61 -7.53 15.02 4.61
CA HIS A 61 -8.04 14.11 5.64
C HIS A 61 -9.38 13.50 5.23
N ALA A 62 -10.30 14.28 4.66
CA ALA A 62 -11.56 13.76 4.12
C ALA A 62 -11.31 12.70 3.04
N LEU A 63 -10.46 13.00 2.05
CA LEU A 63 -10.09 12.05 0.99
C LEU A 63 -9.47 10.75 1.56
N ALA A 64 -8.58 10.86 2.56
CA ALA A 64 -7.98 9.70 3.19
C ALA A 64 -9.04 8.83 3.91
N ARG A 65 -10.05 9.44 4.54
CA ARG A 65 -11.16 8.70 5.17
C ARG A 65 -12.03 8.00 4.14
N ASP A 66 -12.34 8.66 3.02
CA ASP A 66 -13.12 8.07 1.94
C ASP A 66 -12.39 6.88 1.30
N ALA A 67 -11.08 6.99 1.10
CA ALA A 67 -10.24 5.91 0.59
C ALA A 67 -10.28 4.65 1.48
N VAL A 68 -10.41 4.82 2.80
CA VAL A 68 -10.57 3.68 3.73
C VAL A 68 -11.91 2.95 3.51
N GLN A 69 -12.96 3.65 3.08
CA GLN A 69 -14.29 3.06 2.91
C GLN A 69 -14.52 2.47 1.52
N LEU A 70 -13.73 2.87 0.52
CA LEU A 70 -13.89 2.40 -0.85
C LEU A 70 -13.71 0.87 -0.92
N PRO A 71 -14.71 0.13 -1.45
CA PRO A 71 -14.59 -1.31 -1.64
C PRO A 71 -13.69 -1.63 -2.84
N LEU A 72 -13.17 -2.86 -2.86
CA LEU A 72 -12.46 -3.39 -4.02
C LEU A 72 -13.44 -3.71 -5.14
N ASP A 73 -13.22 -3.12 -6.30
CA ASP A 73 -13.84 -3.48 -7.57
C ASP A 73 -13.20 -4.77 -8.11
N VAL A 74 -13.70 -5.90 -7.58
CA VAL A 74 -13.25 -7.24 -7.96
C VAL A 74 -13.46 -7.51 -9.46
N PRO A 75 -14.61 -7.20 -10.08
CA PRO A 75 -14.79 -7.39 -11.51
C PRO A 75 -13.71 -6.72 -12.37
N THR A 76 -13.40 -5.45 -12.09
CA THR A 76 -12.36 -4.70 -12.82
C THR A 76 -10.98 -5.33 -12.61
N LEU A 77 -10.60 -5.62 -11.36
CA LEU A 77 -9.29 -6.24 -11.08
C LEU A 77 -9.14 -7.60 -11.76
N ILE A 78 -10.19 -8.43 -11.79
CA ILE A 78 -10.18 -9.71 -12.49
C ILE A 78 -10.03 -9.51 -14.00
N ALA A 79 -10.69 -8.51 -14.58
CA ALA A 79 -10.53 -8.19 -16.00
C ALA A 79 -9.10 -7.76 -16.32
N ASP A 80 -8.48 -6.93 -15.48
CA ASP A 80 -7.09 -6.48 -15.64
C ASP A 80 -6.10 -7.65 -15.57
N LEU A 81 -6.30 -8.59 -14.64
CA LEU A 81 -5.50 -9.81 -14.53
C LEU A 81 -5.68 -10.72 -15.77
N ARG A 82 -6.93 -10.92 -16.22
CA ARG A 82 -7.22 -11.72 -17.42
C ARG A 82 -6.64 -11.11 -18.70
N ALA A 83 -6.60 -9.79 -18.82
CA ALA A 83 -5.96 -9.10 -19.94
C ALA A 83 -4.45 -9.43 -20.04
N GLN A 84 -3.85 -9.90 -18.94
CA GLN A 84 -2.46 -10.36 -18.88
C GLN A 84 -2.33 -11.90 -18.99
N GLY A 85 -3.43 -12.59 -19.27
CA GLY A 85 -3.50 -14.05 -19.34
C GLY A 85 -3.47 -14.74 -17.98
N LEU A 86 -3.90 -14.05 -16.92
CA LEU A 86 -3.93 -14.58 -15.56
C LEU A 86 -5.37 -14.79 -15.09
N ASP A 87 -5.69 -16.00 -14.68
CA ASP A 87 -6.92 -16.32 -13.97
C ASP A 87 -6.69 -16.32 -12.47
N ALA A 88 -7.66 -15.80 -11.72
CA ALA A 88 -7.62 -15.76 -10.27
C ALA A 88 -8.92 -16.28 -9.66
N ALA A 89 -8.80 -17.07 -8.60
CA ALA A 89 -9.93 -17.42 -7.76
C ALA A 89 -10.37 -16.20 -6.95
N VAL A 90 -11.67 -16.03 -6.72
CA VAL A 90 -12.22 -14.96 -5.89
C VAL A 90 -12.69 -15.53 -4.57
N VAL A 91 -12.21 -14.97 -3.47
CA VAL A 91 -12.57 -15.37 -2.11
C VAL A 91 -12.88 -14.15 -1.24
N ALA A 92 -13.47 -14.40 -0.08
CA ALA A 92 -13.76 -13.41 0.94
C ALA A 92 -13.24 -13.88 2.30
N SER A 93 -12.86 -12.93 3.15
CA SER A 93 -12.66 -13.21 4.57
C SER A 93 -14.01 -13.39 5.29
N ARG A 94 -13.97 -13.75 6.57
CA ARG A 94 -15.18 -13.84 7.42
C ARG A 94 -15.82 -12.48 7.71
N ALA A 95 -15.13 -11.36 7.42
CA ALA A 95 -15.72 -10.04 7.58
C ALA A 95 -16.70 -9.78 6.43
N GLY A 96 -18.01 -9.79 6.73
CA GLY A 96 -19.07 -9.64 5.74
C GLY A 96 -19.34 -8.19 5.32
N SER A 97 -18.68 -7.22 5.95
CA SER A 97 -18.81 -5.79 5.62
C SER A 97 -17.56 -5.00 5.94
N ARG A 98 -17.46 -3.79 5.38
CA ARG A 98 -16.32 -2.88 5.63
C ARG A 98 -16.22 -2.44 7.08
N VAL A 99 -17.36 -2.19 7.72
CA VAL A 99 -17.42 -1.83 9.14
C VAL A 99 -16.90 -2.98 10.01
N GLU A 100 -17.33 -4.20 9.74
CA GLU A 100 -16.86 -5.38 10.45
C GLU A 100 -15.35 -5.60 10.21
N TYR A 101 -14.88 -5.48 8.97
CA TYR A 101 -13.45 -5.60 8.65
C TYR A 101 -12.57 -4.60 9.43
N LEU A 102 -13.03 -3.37 9.60
CA LEU A 102 -12.30 -2.32 10.33
C LEU A 102 -12.30 -2.53 11.84
N THR A 103 -13.38 -3.09 12.40
CA THR A 103 -13.59 -3.25 13.85
C THR A 103 -13.23 -4.64 14.37
N ARG A 104 -13.19 -5.66 13.51
CA ARG A 104 -12.93 -7.07 13.81
C ARG A 104 -11.76 -7.60 12.97
N PRO A 105 -10.52 -7.22 13.30
CA PRO A 105 -9.34 -7.67 12.55
C PRO A 105 -9.18 -9.19 12.56
N ASP A 106 -9.71 -9.89 13.56
CA ASP A 106 -9.71 -11.35 13.64
C ASP A 106 -10.50 -12.02 12.51
N LEU A 107 -11.60 -11.41 12.05
CA LEU A 107 -12.43 -11.94 10.96
C LEU A 107 -11.78 -11.72 9.59
N GLY A 108 -11.09 -10.59 9.40
CA GLY A 108 -10.33 -10.31 8.18
C GLY A 108 -9.12 -11.23 7.97
N ARG A 109 -8.73 -12.01 8.99
CA ARG A 109 -7.62 -12.99 8.96
C ARG A 109 -8.08 -14.42 8.68
N GLN A 110 -9.38 -14.66 8.52
CA GLN A 110 -9.96 -15.99 8.35
C GLN A 110 -10.82 -16.04 7.10
N LEU A 111 -10.77 -17.12 6.33
CA LEU A 111 -11.61 -17.30 5.15
C LEU A 111 -13.08 -17.48 5.56
N ALA A 112 -13.99 -16.89 4.77
CA ALA A 112 -15.42 -17.19 4.86
C ALA A 112 -15.64 -18.69 4.59
N PRO A 113 -16.65 -19.35 5.22
CA PRO A 113 -16.94 -20.76 4.99
C PRO A 113 -17.07 -21.13 3.50
N ALA A 114 -17.87 -20.37 2.73
CA ALA A 114 -18.03 -20.61 1.30
C ALA A 114 -16.71 -20.48 0.51
N SER A 115 -15.82 -19.57 0.92
CA SER A 115 -14.50 -19.42 0.30
C SER A 115 -13.53 -20.54 0.68
N ARG A 116 -13.67 -21.12 1.88
CA ARG A 116 -12.91 -22.32 2.27
C ARG A 116 -13.27 -23.50 1.38
N ASP A 117 -14.55 -23.65 1.09
CA ASP A 117 -15.07 -24.72 0.24
C ASP A 117 -14.68 -24.49 -1.22
N ALA A 118 -14.70 -23.24 -1.69
CA ALA A 118 -14.28 -22.89 -3.05
C ALA A 118 -12.80 -23.16 -3.35
N LEU A 119 -11.95 -23.15 -2.33
CA LEU A 119 -10.53 -23.51 -2.45
C LEU A 119 -10.26 -25.00 -2.17
N ALA A 120 -11.28 -25.80 -1.83
CA ALA A 120 -11.10 -27.21 -1.52
C ALA A 120 -10.73 -28.00 -2.80
N GLY A 121 -9.73 -28.88 -2.69
CA GLY A 121 -9.29 -29.74 -3.80
C GLY A 121 -8.31 -29.09 -4.77
N ASP A 122 -8.03 -27.79 -4.64
CA ASP A 122 -7.07 -27.07 -5.47
C ASP A 122 -5.65 -27.08 -4.84
N ALA A 123 -5.10 -28.28 -4.66
CA ALA A 123 -3.74 -28.43 -4.15
C ALA A 123 -2.73 -28.16 -5.28
N GLY A 124 -2.08 -27.02 -5.22
CA GLY A 124 -1.06 -26.59 -6.18
C GLY A 124 0.11 -25.99 -5.42
N GLY A 125 1.14 -26.80 -5.17
CA GLY A 125 2.37 -26.33 -4.52
C GLY A 125 3.05 -25.17 -5.26
N GLY A 126 4.10 -24.61 -4.68
CA GLY A 126 4.81 -23.46 -5.24
C GLY A 126 4.36 -22.12 -4.65
N LEU A 127 4.37 -21.07 -5.47
CA LEU A 127 4.04 -19.70 -5.05
C LEU A 127 2.54 -19.42 -5.27
N CYS A 128 1.84 -19.04 -4.21
CA CYS A 128 0.52 -18.45 -4.29
C CYS A 128 0.63 -16.93 -4.12
N ILE A 129 0.07 -16.16 -5.05
CA ILE A 129 -0.08 -14.71 -4.90
C ILE A 129 -1.53 -14.41 -4.50
N VAL A 130 -1.68 -13.66 -3.42
CA VAL A 130 -2.98 -13.19 -2.93
C VAL A 130 -3.06 -11.68 -3.09
N VAL A 131 -4.01 -11.18 -3.86
CA VAL A 131 -4.29 -9.74 -3.99
C VAL A 131 -5.49 -9.41 -3.11
N GLY A 132 -5.28 -8.54 -2.12
CA GLY A 132 -6.29 -8.12 -1.17
C GLY A 132 -6.50 -6.61 -1.14
N ASP A 133 -7.72 -6.20 -0.81
CA ASP A 133 -8.09 -4.80 -0.62
C ASP A 133 -7.33 -4.13 0.54
N GLY A 134 -7.19 -4.81 1.67
CA GLY A 134 -6.55 -4.24 2.84
C GLY A 134 -7.25 -3.00 3.38
N LEU A 135 -6.47 -2.02 3.82
CA LEU A 135 -7.00 -0.74 4.28
C LEU A 135 -7.19 0.26 3.12
N SER A 136 -6.68 -0.04 1.93
CA SER A 136 -6.88 0.77 0.73
C SER A 136 -7.11 -0.07 -0.53
N ALA A 137 -8.37 -0.20 -0.95
CA ALA A 137 -8.70 -0.86 -2.22
C ALA A 137 -8.06 -0.15 -3.43
N VAL A 138 -7.88 1.17 -3.35
CA VAL A 138 -7.27 1.99 -4.42
C VAL A 138 -5.86 1.48 -4.76
N ALA A 139 -5.04 1.16 -3.75
CA ALA A 139 -3.69 0.67 -3.96
C ALA A 139 -3.66 -0.67 -4.71
N ALA A 140 -4.51 -1.62 -4.29
CA ALA A 140 -4.61 -2.92 -4.93
C ALA A 140 -5.09 -2.81 -6.38
N GLN A 141 -6.15 -2.03 -6.63
CA GLN A 141 -6.69 -1.80 -7.98
C GLN A 141 -5.67 -1.14 -8.90
N THR A 142 -4.93 -0.15 -8.40
CA THR A 142 -4.00 0.63 -9.23
C THR A 142 -2.75 -0.17 -9.59
N HIS A 143 -2.23 -0.95 -8.64
CA HIS A 143 -0.85 -1.45 -8.74
C HIS A 143 -0.72 -2.97 -8.81
N ALA A 144 -1.68 -3.74 -8.30
CA ALA A 144 -1.47 -5.18 -8.11
C ALA A 144 -1.30 -5.95 -9.42
N ALA A 145 -2.18 -5.74 -10.41
CA ALA A 145 -2.07 -6.42 -11.70
C ALA A 145 -0.76 -6.05 -12.42
N ALA A 146 -0.36 -4.79 -12.39
CA ALA A 146 0.91 -4.35 -12.99
C ALA A 146 2.13 -4.94 -12.25
N LEU A 147 2.08 -5.05 -10.93
CA LEU A 147 3.14 -5.70 -10.14
C LEU A 147 3.25 -7.19 -10.45
N VAL A 148 2.11 -7.90 -10.57
CA VAL A 148 2.11 -9.32 -10.95
C VAL A 148 2.71 -9.53 -12.35
N ALA A 149 2.37 -8.67 -13.33
CA ALA A 149 3.02 -8.70 -14.64
C ALA A 149 4.53 -8.43 -14.55
N ALA A 150 4.95 -7.45 -13.75
CA ALA A 150 6.36 -7.14 -13.56
C ALA A 150 7.13 -8.30 -12.92
N LEU A 151 6.53 -9.01 -11.95
CA LEU A 151 7.09 -10.23 -11.35
C LEU A 151 7.32 -11.34 -12.37
N ARG A 152 6.34 -11.57 -13.27
CA ARG A 152 6.49 -12.52 -14.38
C ARG A 152 7.61 -12.11 -15.34
N GLY A 153 7.69 -10.82 -15.67
CA GLY A 153 8.75 -10.27 -16.51
C GLY A 153 10.16 -10.50 -15.96
N VAL A 154 10.30 -10.61 -14.63
CA VAL A 154 11.58 -10.97 -13.97
C VAL A 154 11.67 -12.46 -13.61
N GLY A 155 10.79 -13.31 -14.13
CA GLY A 155 10.85 -14.77 -14.00
C GLY A 155 10.24 -15.35 -12.73
N ILE A 156 9.33 -14.63 -12.07
CA ILE A 156 8.54 -15.14 -10.93
C ILE A 156 7.13 -15.47 -11.42
N GLU A 157 6.83 -16.76 -11.48
CA GLU A 157 5.52 -17.26 -11.87
C GLU A 157 4.74 -17.76 -10.65
N ALA A 158 3.47 -17.39 -10.58
CA ALA A 158 2.58 -17.85 -9.53
C ALA A 158 1.92 -19.17 -9.97
N SER A 159 1.97 -20.19 -9.10
CA SER A 159 1.20 -21.42 -9.28
C SER A 159 -0.30 -21.15 -9.16
N ARG A 160 -0.67 -20.20 -8.29
CA ARG A 160 -2.05 -19.80 -8.00
C ARG A 160 -2.11 -18.30 -7.78
N LEU A 161 -3.20 -17.70 -8.26
CA LEU A 161 -3.55 -16.31 -8.03
C LEU A 161 -4.93 -16.25 -7.38
N VAL A 162 -5.05 -15.47 -6.31
CA VAL A 162 -6.29 -15.34 -5.54
C VAL A 162 -6.57 -13.86 -5.31
N VAL A 163 -7.79 -13.42 -5.59
CA VAL A 163 -8.30 -12.11 -5.20
C VAL A 163 -9.17 -12.29 -3.95
N ALA A 164 -8.82 -11.61 -2.87
CA ALA A 164 -9.49 -11.74 -1.58
C ALA A 164 -10.08 -10.42 -1.12
N THR A 165 -11.38 -10.41 -0.80
CA THR A 165 -12.04 -9.23 -0.23
C THR A 165 -11.97 -9.22 1.29
N GLN A 166 -11.87 -8.01 1.87
CA GLN A 166 -11.76 -7.76 3.29
C GLN A 166 -10.61 -8.54 3.93
N ALA A 167 -9.48 -8.57 3.22
CA ALA A 167 -8.33 -9.38 3.55
C ALA A 167 -7.37 -8.65 4.48
N ARG A 168 -6.81 -9.39 5.44
CA ARG A 168 -5.62 -9.02 6.21
C ARG A 168 -4.45 -9.87 5.72
N VAL A 169 -3.21 -9.46 6.03
CA VAL A 169 -2.00 -10.21 5.69
C VAL A 169 -2.12 -11.69 6.06
N ALA A 170 -2.56 -12.00 7.28
CA ALA A 170 -2.65 -13.39 7.75
C ALA A 170 -3.75 -14.24 7.08
N LEU A 171 -4.68 -13.63 6.32
CA LEU A 171 -5.60 -14.41 5.49
C LEU A 171 -4.85 -15.24 4.44
N GLY A 172 -3.73 -14.69 3.93
CA GLY A 172 -2.85 -15.39 3.01
C GLY A 172 -2.28 -16.69 3.58
N ASP A 173 -2.12 -16.79 4.91
CA ASP A 173 -1.61 -18.02 5.52
C ASP A 173 -2.63 -19.16 5.41
N GLU A 174 -3.90 -18.88 5.72
CA GLU A 174 -4.98 -19.88 5.58
C GLU A 174 -5.20 -20.26 4.11
N ILE A 175 -5.13 -19.30 3.18
CA ILE A 175 -5.21 -19.56 1.74
C ILE A 175 -4.06 -20.47 1.29
N GLY A 176 -2.82 -20.14 1.67
CA GLY A 176 -1.63 -20.92 1.32
C GLY A 176 -1.66 -22.33 1.88
N GLU A 177 -2.02 -22.47 3.14
CA GLU A 177 -2.15 -23.77 3.81
C GLU A 177 -3.16 -24.67 3.08
N ARG A 178 -4.33 -24.12 2.70
CA ARG A 178 -5.37 -24.86 1.97
C ARG A 178 -4.95 -25.27 0.56
N LEU A 179 -4.25 -24.39 -0.14
CA LEU A 179 -3.76 -24.65 -1.50
C LEU A 179 -2.49 -25.52 -1.51
N GLY A 180 -1.93 -25.84 -0.33
CA GLY A 180 -0.65 -26.56 -0.22
C GLY A 180 0.53 -25.76 -0.78
N ALA A 181 0.44 -24.42 -0.79
CA ALA A 181 1.47 -23.55 -1.30
C ALA A 181 2.72 -23.63 -0.41
N SER A 182 3.91 -23.69 -1.03
CA SER A 182 5.18 -23.61 -0.28
C SER A 182 5.50 -22.19 0.14
N LEU A 183 4.95 -21.19 -0.55
CA LEU A 183 5.23 -19.78 -0.36
C LEU A 183 3.98 -18.97 -0.70
N VAL A 184 3.65 -17.98 0.11
CA VAL A 184 2.56 -17.02 -0.17
C VAL A 184 3.12 -15.61 -0.22
N LEU A 185 2.75 -14.87 -1.27
CA LEU A 185 2.94 -13.44 -1.40
C LEU A 185 1.58 -12.74 -1.31
N VAL A 186 1.34 -11.99 -0.25
CA VAL A 186 0.13 -11.17 -0.11
C VAL A 186 0.42 -9.74 -0.56
N LEU A 187 -0.24 -9.29 -1.62
CA LEU A 187 -0.26 -7.92 -2.10
C LEU A 187 -1.51 -7.24 -1.55
N LEU A 188 -1.34 -6.22 -0.71
CA LEU A 188 -2.43 -5.63 0.04
C LEU A 188 -2.30 -4.11 0.16
N GLY A 189 -3.41 -3.39 0.01
CA GLY A 189 -3.44 -1.95 0.19
C GLY A 189 -3.17 -1.54 1.64
N GLU A 190 -2.15 -0.71 1.84
CA GLU A 190 -1.76 -0.22 3.16
C GLU A 190 -2.78 0.78 3.71
N ARG A 191 -2.55 1.25 4.95
CA ARG A 191 -3.35 2.31 5.52
C ARG A 191 -3.16 3.60 4.70
N PRO A 192 -4.22 4.23 4.18
CA PRO A 192 -4.12 5.49 3.46
C PRO A 192 -3.42 6.57 4.30
N GLY A 193 -2.33 7.10 3.76
CA GLY A 193 -1.76 8.35 4.27
C GLY A 193 -2.55 9.55 3.76
N LEU A 194 -2.37 10.71 4.39
CA LEU A 194 -2.99 11.99 3.97
C LEU A 194 -2.76 12.33 2.49
N SER A 195 -1.69 11.84 1.88
CA SER A 195 -1.34 12.13 0.47
C SER A 195 -0.93 10.88 -0.31
N SER A 196 -1.20 9.69 0.22
CA SER A 196 -0.76 8.42 -0.37
C SER A 196 -1.81 7.32 -0.17
N PRO A 197 -3.02 7.48 -0.74
CA PRO A 197 -4.06 6.47 -0.66
C PRO A 197 -3.71 5.21 -1.46
N ASP A 198 -2.75 5.27 -2.37
CA ASP A 198 -2.41 4.23 -3.34
C ASP A 198 -1.17 3.41 -2.95
N SER A 199 -0.76 3.41 -1.68
CA SER A 199 0.42 2.64 -1.22
C SER A 199 0.09 1.15 -1.12
N LEU A 200 0.77 0.31 -1.91
CA LEU A 200 0.65 -1.15 -1.85
C LEU A 200 1.78 -1.75 -1.00
N GLY A 201 1.46 -2.74 -0.18
CA GLY A 201 2.42 -3.55 0.56
C GLY A 201 2.44 -4.99 0.06
N ALA A 202 3.60 -5.63 0.16
CA ALA A 202 3.84 -7.01 -0.22
C ALA A 202 4.42 -7.80 0.96
N TYR A 203 3.78 -8.91 1.32
CA TYR A 203 4.13 -9.73 2.48
C TYR A 203 4.40 -11.17 2.06
N LEU A 204 5.59 -11.67 2.34
CA LEU A 204 6.04 -12.99 1.90
C LEU A 204 6.19 -13.95 3.08
N THR A 205 5.52 -15.11 3.03
CA THR A 205 5.57 -16.15 4.07
C THR A 205 5.93 -17.50 3.46
N TRP A 206 7.04 -18.10 3.90
CA TRP A 206 7.41 -19.49 3.59
C TRP A 206 6.64 -20.46 4.48
N ALA A 207 6.22 -21.59 3.89
CA ALA A 207 5.41 -22.63 4.55
C ALA A 207 4.22 -22.03 5.35
N PRO A 208 3.35 -21.24 4.67
CA PRO A 208 2.24 -20.55 5.31
C PRO A 208 1.31 -21.51 6.05
N LYS A 209 0.97 -21.17 7.29
CA LYS A 209 0.03 -21.91 8.14
C LYS A 209 -0.75 -20.95 9.03
N VAL A 210 -2.00 -21.29 9.36
CA VAL A 210 -2.76 -20.54 10.36
C VAL A 210 -1.95 -20.48 11.67
N GLY A 211 -1.76 -19.27 12.18
CA GLY A 211 -0.98 -19.01 13.39
C GLY A 211 0.43 -18.48 13.15
N CYS A 212 0.89 -18.36 11.90
CA CYS A 212 2.13 -17.65 11.59
C CYS A 212 2.12 -16.22 12.18
N ILE A 213 3.24 -15.79 12.76
CA ILE A 213 3.42 -14.47 13.39
C ILE A 213 4.16 -13.50 12.48
N ASP A 214 3.97 -12.19 12.65
CA ASP A 214 4.49 -11.17 11.71
C ASP A 214 6.01 -11.23 11.51
N SER A 215 6.79 -11.63 12.52
CA SER A 215 8.25 -11.80 12.39
C SER A 215 8.68 -12.88 11.41
N GLN A 216 7.76 -13.76 11.00
CA GLN A 216 8.01 -14.78 9.97
C GLN A 216 7.77 -14.27 8.54
N ARG A 217 7.41 -12.98 8.36
CA ARG A 217 7.11 -12.41 7.04
C ARG A 217 8.14 -11.39 6.63
N ASN A 218 8.62 -11.49 5.40
CA ASN A 218 9.26 -10.34 4.77
C ASN A 218 8.20 -9.33 4.35
N CYS A 219 8.52 -8.05 4.42
CA CYS A 219 7.64 -6.95 4.05
C CYS A 219 8.37 -6.03 3.07
N VAL A 220 7.76 -5.78 1.92
CA VAL A 220 8.15 -4.71 0.99
C VAL A 220 6.98 -3.73 0.96
N SER A 221 7.20 -2.53 1.51
CA SER A 221 6.16 -1.52 1.67
C SER A 221 6.31 -0.37 0.67
N ASN A 222 5.34 0.54 0.68
CA ASN A 222 5.40 1.79 -0.07
C ASN A 222 5.55 1.59 -1.58
N ILE A 223 5.00 0.51 -2.14
CA ILE A 223 5.02 0.24 -3.57
C ILE A 223 4.04 1.19 -4.25
N ARG A 224 4.59 2.23 -4.90
CA ARG A 224 3.87 3.29 -5.62
C ARG A 224 4.85 4.21 -6.37
N PRO A 225 4.41 5.00 -7.35
CA PRO A 225 5.30 5.83 -8.17
C PRO A 225 6.16 6.83 -7.39
N GLN A 226 5.67 7.45 -6.32
CA GLN A 226 6.47 8.36 -5.47
C GLN A 226 7.01 7.67 -4.19
N GLY A 227 7.04 6.34 -4.19
CA GLY A 227 7.65 5.49 -3.18
C GLY A 227 8.63 4.53 -3.84
N LEU A 228 8.43 3.23 -3.67
CA LEU A 228 9.15 2.18 -4.38
C LEU A 228 8.46 1.89 -5.73
N PRO A 229 9.08 2.21 -6.89
CA PRO A 229 8.49 1.95 -8.19
C PRO A 229 8.28 0.46 -8.47
N LEU A 230 7.30 0.13 -9.31
CA LEU A 230 6.89 -1.26 -9.58
C LEU A 230 8.03 -2.17 -10.05
N ALA A 231 8.91 -1.67 -10.92
CA ALA A 231 10.04 -2.45 -11.44
C ALA A 231 11.05 -2.81 -10.32
N GLU A 232 11.37 -1.84 -9.45
CA GLU A 232 12.27 -2.05 -8.31
C GLU A 232 11.62 -2.97 -7.26
N ALA A 233 10.33 -2.77 -6.99
CA ALA A 233 9.55 -3.65 -6.13
C ALA A 233 9.54 -5.10 -6.66
N ALA A 234 9.32 -5.30 -7.96
CA ALA A 234 9.34 -6.62 -8.58
C ALA A 234 10.71 -7.29 -8.47
N ALA A 235 11.81 -6.56 -8.70
CA ALA A 235 13.16 -7.09 -8.55
C ALA A 235 13.46 -7.53 -7.10
N ARG A 236 13.09 -6.68 -6.13
CA ARG A 236 13.26 -6.97 -4.69
C ARG A 236 12.43 -8.16 -4.23
N ILE A 237 11.15 -8.19 -4.60
CA ILE A 237 10.26 -9.32 -4.28
C ILE A 237 10.77 -10.60 -4.96
N ALA A 238 11.26 -10.53 -6.20
CA ALA A 238 11.81 -11.69 -6.89
C ALA A 238 13.06 -12.25 -6.20
N TRP A 239 13.93 -11.38 -5.69
CA TRP A 239 15.07 -11.80 -4.87
C TRP A 239 14.60 -12.54 -3.60
N LEU A 240 13.64 -11.95 -2.87
CA LEU A 240 13.07 -12.56 -1.66
C LEU A 240 12.42 -13.92 -1.96
N VAL A 241 11.63 -14.02 -3.03
CA VAL A 241 10.98 -15.28 -3.45
C VAL A 241 12.03 -16.37 -3.71
N ARG A 242 13.08 -16.07 -4.48
CA ARG A 242 14.13 -17.03 -4.81
C ARG A 242 14.90 -17.48 -3.58
N GLU A 243 15.28 -16.55 -2.71
CA GLU A 243 16.04 -16.88 -1.50
C GLU A 243 15.17 -17.62 -0.48
N SER A 244 13.88 -17.29 -0.38
CA SER A 244 12.93 -18.08 0.41
C SER A 244 12.77 -19.50 -0.11
N GLN A 245 12.67 -19.69 -1.43
CA GLN A 245 12.61 -21.04 -2.03
C GLN A 245 13.91 -21.83 -1.79
N ARG A 246 15.06 -21.18 -1.95
CA ARG A 246 16.38 -21.81 -1.79
C ARG A 246 16.68 -22.19 -0.34
N ARG A 247 16.41 -21.28 0.60
CA ARG A 247 16.77 -21.42 2.02
C ARG A 247 15.62 -21.96 2.88
N ARG A 248 14.39 -21.97 2.34
CA ARG A 248 13.16 -22.41 3.02
C ARG A 248 12.85 -21.59 4.28
N LEU A 249 12.99 -20.27 4.18
CA LEU A 249 12.77 -19.33 5.28
C LEU A 249 12.30 -17.95 4.77
N THR A 250 11.64 -17.20 5.65
CA THR A 250 11.17 -15.82 5.47
C THR A 250 11.25 -15.08 6.81
N GLY A 251 10.96 -13.79 6.79
CA GLY A 251 10.88 -12.96 7.99
C GLY A 251 12.25 -12.52 8.47
N ILE A 252 12.41 -12.43 9.78
CA ILE A 252 13.65 -11.98 10.42
C ILE A 252 14.87 -12.86 10.07
N GLU A 253 14.62 -14.12 9.70
CA GLU A 253 15.64 -15.08 9.27
C GLU A 253 16.13 -14.84 7.83
N LEU A 254 15.39 -14.05 7.04
CA LEU A 254 15.77 -13.64 5.69
C LEU A 254 15.92 -12.12 5.62
N LYS A 255 17.15 -11.63 5.76
CA LYS A 255 17.45 -10.22 5.49
C LYS A 255 17.39 -9.94 4.00
N ASP A 256 16.90 -8.74 3.66
CA ASP A 256 16.87 -8.27 2.28
C ASP A 256 18.25 -7.74 1.89
N ASP A 257 18.98 -8.53 1.10
CA ASP A 257 20.28 -8.16 0.54
C ASP A 257 20.17 -7.89 -0.98
N SER A 258 18.96 -7.58 -1.49
CA SER A 258 18.71 -7.40 -2.94
C SER A 258 19.47 -6.22 -3.57
N GLU A 259 19.89 -5.25 -2.77
CA GLU A 259 20.72 -4.10 -3.19
C GLU A 259 22.23 -4.31 -2.99
N MET A 260 22.64 -5.39 -2.31
CA MET A 260 24.05 -5.68 -2.06
C MET A 260 24.64 -6.34 -3.30
N PRO A 261 25.73 -5.80 -3.89
CA PRO A 261 26.50 -6.57 -4.87
C PRO A 261 26.90 -7.89 -4.21
N ALA A 262 26.82 -9.00 -4.95
CA ALA A 262 27.36 -10.27 -4.47
C ALA A 262 28.82 -10.05 -4.09
N VAL A 263 29.12 -9.96 -2.80
CA VAL A 263 30.48 -9.75 -2.31
C VAL A 263 31.24 -11.02 -2.65
N GLY A 264 31.96 -11.00 -3.76
CA GLY A 264 33.04 -11.94 -4.03
C GLY A 264 33.94 -11.96 -2.81
N GLY A 265 34.24 -13.16 -2.32
CA GLY A 265 34.88 -13.39 -1.04
C GLY A 265 36.02 -12.43 -0.75
N TYR A 266 36.07 -11.92 0.48
CA TYR A 266 37.17 -11.09 0.95
C TYR A 266 38.51 -11.78 0.62
N PRO A 267 39.48 -11.08 0.01
CA PRO A 267 40.82 -11.63 -0.12
C PRO A 267 41.33 -11.95 1.28
N THR A 268 41.71 -13.21 1.49
CA THR A 268 42.45 -13.63 2.68
C THR A 268 43.67 -12.72 2.83
N PRO A 269 43.84 -12.03 3.97
CA PRO A 269 45.01 -11.20 4.18
C PRO A 269 46.26 -12.10 4.09
N GLU A 270 47.23 -11.67 3.27
CA GLU A 270 48.50 -12.37 3.19
C GLU A 270 49.19 -12.38 4.57
N PRO A 271 49.79 -13.50 4.97
CA PRO A 271 50.52 -13.57 6.22
C PRO A 271 51.70 -12.56 6.19
N PRO A 272 52.01 -11.92 7.33
CA PRO A 272 53.08 -10.94 7.40
C PRO A 272 54.41 -11.57 6.97
N LEU A 273 55.13 -10.87 6.10
CA LEU A 273 56.51 -11.20 5.75
C LEU A 273 57.36 -11.07 7.02
N ILE A 274 58.02 -12.18 7.37
CA ILE A 274 59.02 -12.29 8.45
C ILE A 274 60.28 -11.52 8.05
#